data_AF-A0A1E5UY70-F1
#
_entry.id   AF-A0A1E5UY70-F1
#
_cell.length_a   1.000
_cell.length_b   1.000
_cell.length_c   1.000
_cell.angle_alpha   90.00
_cell.angle_beta   90.00
_cell.angle_gamma   90.00
#
_symmetry.space_group_name_H-M   'P 1'
#
loop_
_entity.id
_entity.type
_entity.pdbx_description
1 polymer ?
#
loop_
_entity_poly.entity_id
_entity_poly.type
_entity_poly.pdbx_seq_one_letter_code
_entity_poly.pdbx_strand_id
1 'polypeptide(L)' 'LKAVVLIYVAWNLWKERNRRVFEGRSMELTQVLQEIKAEMMLRKLASGSRELFYFLCLVSLSSVT' A
#
# COMPACT_ATOMS: atom_id res chain seq x y z
N LEU A 1 -11.77 9.24 7.41
CA LEU A 1 -12.04 8.01 6.61
C LEU A 1 -11.86 8.23 5.10
N LYS A 2 -12.59 9.17 4.47
CA LYS A 2 -12.51 9.41 3.00
C LYS A 2 -11.09 9.73 2.48
N ALA A 3 -10.38 10.66 3.12
CA ALA A 3 -9.00 11.00 2.74
C ALA A 3 -8.02 9.82 2.91
N VAL A 4 -8.19 9.04 3.98
CA VAL A 4 -7.37 7.85 4.26
C VAL A 4 -7.56 6.81 3.16
N VAL A 5 -8.80 6.55 2.72
CA VAL A 5 -9.06 5.64 1.59
C VAL A 5 -8.34 6.11 0.32
N LEU A 6 -8.46 7.40 -0.01
CA LEU A 6 -7.84 7.97 -1.21
C LEU A 6 -6.32 7.85 -1.20
N ILE A 7 -5.66 8.05 -0.05
CA ILE A 7 -4.20 7.91 0.09
C ILE A 7 -3.75 6.49 -0.27
N TYR A 8 -4.49 5.46 0.15
CA TYR A 8 -4.06 4.07 -0.05
C TYR A 8 -4.37 3.60 -1.45
N VAL A 9 -5.50 4.04 -2.01
CA VAL A 9 -5.81 3.81 -3.41
C VAL A 9 -4.73 4.43 -4.30
N ALA A 10 -4.39 5.71 -4.08
CA ALA A 10 -3.36 6.40 -4.85
C ALA A 10 -1.99 5.72 -4.70
N TRP A 11 -1.62 5.35 -3.47
CA TRP A 11 -0.36 4.65 -3.17
C TRP A 11 -0.26 3.29 -3.89
N ASN A 12 -1.28 2.44 -3.78
CA ASN A 12 -1.27 1.12 -4.39
C ASN A 12 -1.32 1.19 -5.93
N LEU A 13 -2.00 2.18 -6.50
CA LEU A 13 -1.98 2.41 -7.94
C LEU A 13 -0.59 2.83 -8.43
N TRP A 14 0.11 3.68 -7.66
CA TRP A 14 1.49 4.06 -7.97
C TRP A 14 2.45 2.86 -7.88
N LYS A 15 2.36 2.05 -6.81
CA LYS A 15 3.15 0.80 -6.70
C LYS A 15 2.91 -0.13 -7.89
N GLU A 16 1.65 -0.33 -8.27
CA GLU A 16 1.33 -1.21 -9.38
C GLU A 16 1.84 -0.68 -10.73
N ARG A 17 1.77 0.63 -10.95
CA ARG A 17 2.39 1.24 -12.13
C ARG A 17 3.90 1.00 -12.14
N ASN A 18 4.58 1.20 -11.02
CA ASN A 18 6.02 0.97 -10.93
C ASN A 18 6.36 -0.49 -11.20
N ARG A 19 5.60 -1.42 -10.62
CA ARG A 19 5.77 -2.85 -10.88
C ARG A 19 5.62 -3.19 -12.37
N ARG A 20 4.61 -2.63 -13.04
CA ARG A 20 4.44 -2.78 -14.50
C ARG A 20 5.62 -2.24 -15.30
N VAL A 21 6.15 -1.08 -14.92
CA VAL A 21 7.23 -0.41 -15.66
C VAL A 21 8.59 -1.03 -15.40
N PHE A 22 8.92 -1.34 -14.14
CA PHE A 22 10.26 -1.74 -13.72
C PHE A 22 10.44 -3.26 -13.62
N GLU A 23 9.38 -4.02 -13.31
CA GLU A 23 9.46 -5.48 -13.18
C GLU A 23 8.83 -6.20 -14.38
N GLY A 24 8.13 -5.48 -15.27
CA GLY A 24 7.39 -6.08 -16.38
C GLY A 24 6.21 -6.96 -15.94
N ARG A 25 5.73 -6.80 -14.70
CA ARG A 25 4.65 -7.60 -14.12
C ARG A 25 3.41 -6.76 -13.87
N SER A 26 2.24 -7.36 -14.09
CA SER A 26 0.94 -6.72 -13.92
C SER A 26 0.05 -7.54 -12.99
N MET A 27 -0.76 -6.86 -12.19
CA MET A 27 -1.83 -7.42 -11.37
C MET A 27 -3.15 -7.07 -12.02
N GLU A 28 -4.09 -7.99 -11.85
CA GLU A 28 -5.49 -7.72 -12.10
C GLU A 28 -6.02 -6.67 -11.12
N LEU A 29 -7.00 -5.89 -11.56
CA LEU A 29 -7.63 -4.85 -10.73
C LEU A 29 -8.14 -5.40 -9.39
N THR A 30 -8.65 -6.63 -9.40
CA THR A 30 -9.12 -7.34 -8.21
C THR A 30 -8.01 -7.61 -7.21
N GLN A 31 -6.80 -7.94 -7.68
CA GLN A 31 -5.64 -8.17 -6.83
C GLN A 31 -5.14 -6.86 -6.21
N VAL A 32 -5.09 -5.77 -7.00
CA VAL A 32 -4.75 -4.43 -6.48
C VAL A 32 -5.76 -3.99 -5.42
N LEU A 33 -7.05 -4.27 -5.63
CA LEU A 33 -8.10 -3.97 -4.65
C LEU A 33 -7.95 -4.80 -3.37
N GLN A 34 -7.54 -6.06 -3.47
CA GLN A 34 -7.26 -6.91 -2.32
C GLN A 34 -6.08 -6.38 -1.49
N GLU A 35 -5.00 -5.94 -2.14
CA GLU A 35 -3.85 -5.29 -1.48
C GLU A 35 -4.27 -4.03 -0.70
N ILE A 36 -5.06 -3.15 -1.31
CA ILE A 36 -5.57 -1.94 -0.65
C ILE A 36 -6.37 -2.31 0.60
N LYS A 37 -7.25 -3.31 0.51
CA LYS A 37 -8.04 -3.79 1.66
C LYS A 37 -7.17 -4.37 2.76
N ALA A 38 -6.15 -5.15 2.40
CA ALA A 38 -5.22 -5.75 3.34
C ALA A 38 -4.43 -4.68 4.10
N GLU A 39 -3.87 -3.69 3.40
CA GLU A 39 -3.13 -2.58 4.03
C GLU A 39 -4.01 -1.74 4.97
N MET A 40 -5.25 -1.46 4.57
CA MET A 40 -6.21 -0.74 5.41
C MET A 40 -6.61 -1.55 6.65
N MET A 41 -6.81 -2.87 6.50
CA MET A 41 -7.14 -3.77 7.61
C MET A 41 -5.97 -3.89 8.58
N LEU A 42 -4.75 -4.07 8.08
CA LEU A 42 -3.53 -4.12 8.88
C LEU A 42 -3.39 -2.86 9.74
N ARG A 43 -3.69 -1.69 9.20
CA ARG A 43 -3.63 -0.44 9.98
C ARG A 43 -4.76 -0.28 10.97
N LYS A 44 -5.97 -0.78 10.66
CA LYS A 44 -7.04 -0.84 11.65
C LYS A 44 -6.64 -1.73 12.82
N LEU A 45 -6.03 -2.88 12.55
CA LEU A 45 -5.49 -3.79 13.57
C LEU A 45 -4.33 -3.18 14.36
N ALA A 46 -3.45 -2.43 13.68
CA ALA A 46 -2.30 -1.76 14.27
C ALA A 46 -2.62 -0.48 15.05
N SER A 47 -3.85 0.06 14.95
CA SER A 47 -4.23 1.35 15.55
C SER A 47 -4.30 1.39 17.10
N GLY A 48 -3.70 0.41 17.78
CA GLY A 48 -3.26 0.51 19.18
C GLY A 48 -1.88 1.18 19.37
N SER A 49 -1.07 1.32 18.33
CA SER A 49 0.31 1.83 18.39
C SER A 49 0.56 2.94 17.36
N ARG A 50 0.70 4.17 17.86
CA ARG A 50 0.91 5.42 17.10
C ARG A 50 2.20 5.43 16.25
N GLU A 51 3.13 4.53 16.52
CA GLU A 51 4.49 4.43 15.96
C GLU A 51 4.55 3.81 14.53
N LEU A 52 3.55 3.02 14.12
CA LEU A 52 3.66 2.18 12.91
C LEU A 52 3.44 2.92 11.58
N PHE A 53 2.95 4.16 11.61
CA PHE A 53 2.71 4.93 10.38
C PHE A 53 4.01 5.36 9.69
N TYR A 54 5.06 5.63 10.48
CA TYR A 54 6.41 5.91 9.96
C TYR A 54 7.13 4.62 9.56
N PHE A 55 6.90 3.53 10.30
CA PHE A 55 7.54 2.23 10.03
C PHE A 55 7.08 1.60 8.71
N LEU A 56 5.79 1.70 8.34
CA LEU A 56 5.29 1.23 7.04
C LEU A 56 5.82 2.08 5.87
N CYS A 57 6.06 3.38 6.12
CA CYS A 57 6.71 4.28 5.15
C CYS A 57 8.17 3.86 4.92
N LEU A 58 8.90 3.50 5.98
CA LEU A 58 10.28 3.02 5.92
C LEU A 58 10.42 1.61 5.32
N VAL A 59 9.50 0.68 5.60
CA VAL A 59 9.56 -0.68 5.03
C VAL A 59 9.24 -0.68 3.53
N SER A 60 8.33 0.19 3.07
CA SER A 60 8.13 0.40 1.63
C SER A 60 9.34 1.06 0.95
N LEU A 61 10.18 1.81 1.68
CA LEU A 61 11.46 2.32 1.21
C LEU A 61 12.52 1.20 1.12
N SER A 62 12.49 0.19 2.00
CA SER A 62 13.43 -0.94 1.97
C SER A 62 13.16 -1.98 0.88
N SER A 63 11.95 -2.05 0.31
CA SER A 63 11.64 -2.94 -0.83
C SER A 63 12.11 -2.37 -2.18
N VAL A 64 12.76 -1.20 -2.19
CA VAL A 64 13.34 -0.55 -3.38
C VAL A 64 14.88 -0.48 -3.27
N THR A 65 15.49 -1.41 -2.51
CA THR A 65 16.93 -1.73 -2.60
C THR A 65 17.12 -3.22 -2.83
#